data_AF-A0A7C1W6Y9-F1
#
_entry.id   AF-A0A7C1W6Y9-F1
#
_cell.length_a   1.000
_cell.length_b   1.000
_cell.length_c   1.000
_cell.angle_alpha   90.00
_cell.angle_beta   90.00
_cell.angle_gamma   90.00
#
_symmetry.space_group_name_H-M   'P 1'
#
loop_
_entity.id
_entity.type
_entity.pdbx_description
1 polymer ?
#
loop_
_entity_poly.entity_id
_entity_poly.type
_entity_poly.pdbx_seq_one_letter_code
_entity_poly.pdbx_strand_id
1 'polypeptide(L)' 'READGFIVGTSLKLEGQLEARVDAKRVRALAEAIAALRQVE' A
#
# COMPACT_ATOMS: atom_id res chain seq x y z
N ARG A 1 -21.12 3.19 2.07
CA ARG A 1 -20.39 2.48 0.99
C ARG A 1 -18.93 2.66 1.32
N GLU A 2 -18.38 1.70 2.05
CA GLU A 2 -16.96 1.72 2.41
C GLU A 2 -16.14 1.59 1.13
N ALA A 3 -15.06 2.34 1.03
CA ALA A 3 -14.11 2.13 -0.05
C ALA A 3 -13.43 0.78 0.20
N ASP A 4 -13.70 -0.22 -0.63
CA ASP A 4 -13.08 -1.55 -0.55
C ASP A 4 -11.58 -1.54 -0.98
N GLY A 5 -10.97 -0.37 -1.14
CA GLY A 5 -9.63 -0.23 -1.69
C GLY A 5 -8.93 1.07 -1.31
N PHE A 6 -7.60 1.07 -1.49
CA PHE A 6 -6.72 2.18 -1.15
C PHE A 6 -6.11 2.79 -2.43
N ILE A 7 -6.15 4.11 -2.55
CA ILE A 7 -5.40 4.85 -3.59
C ILE A 7 -4.04 5.21 -3.01
N VAL A 8 -2.99 4.64 -3.57
CA VAL A 8 -1.62 4.68 -3.00
C VAL A 8 -0.60 5.46 -3.85
N GLY A 9 -1.00 5.93 -5.04
CA GLY A 9 -0.15 6.77 -5.89
C GLY A 9 1.20 6.14 -6.23
N THR A 10 2.26 6.97 -6.37
CA THR A 10 3.62 6.48 -6.66
C THR A 10 4.34 5.91 -5.46
N SER A 11 3.78 5.98 -4.24
CA SER A 11 4.46 5.55 -3.00
C SER A 11 4.86 4.07 -2.99
N LEU A 12 4.11 3.24 -3.74
CA LEU A 12 4.38 1.81 -3.91
C LEU A 12 5.14 1.48 -5.19
N LYS A 13 5.55 2.46 -6.00
CA LYS A 13 6.42 2.23 -7.15
C LYS A 13 7.88 2.27 -6.72
N LEU A 14 8.74 1.56 -7.47
CA LEU A 14 10.17 1.60 -7.26
C LEU A 14 10.65 3.06 -7.33
N GLU A 15 11.32 3.50 -6.27
CA GLU A 15 11.84 4.86 -6.09
C GLU A 15 10.81 5.99 -6.26
N GLY A 16 9.51 5.70 -6.10
CA GLY A 16 8.47 6.71 -6.28
C GLY A 16 8.28 7.19 -7.72
N GLN A 17 8.88 6.51 -8.71
CA GLN A 17 8.83 6.90 -10.11
C GLN A 17 7.53 6.43 -10.78
N LEU A 18 6.90 7.30 -11.56
CA LEU A 18 5.58 7.02 -12.16
C LEU A 18 5.63 5.85 -13.14
N GLU A 19 6.64 5.75 -14.00
CA GLU A 19 6.71 4.68 -15.00
C GLU A 19 7.39 3.41 -14.47
N ALA A 20 7.89 3.44 -13.23
CA ALA A 20 8.53 2.29 -12.64
C ALA A 20 7.51 1.23 -12.22
N ARG A 21 7.99 -0.02 -12.14
CA ARG A 21 7.19 -1.14 -11.65
C ARG A 21 6.79 -0.91 -10.18
N VAL A 22 5.71 -1.56 -9.78
CA VAL A 22 5.29 -1.62 -8.38
C VAL A 22 6.32 -2.41 -7.57
N ASP A 23 6.70 -1.88 -6.42
CA ASP A 23 7.56 -2.51 -5.42
C ASP A 23 6.73 -3.41 -4.51
N ALA A 24 6.77 -4.71 -4.78
CA ALA A 24 6.04 -5.73 -4.02
C ALA A 24 6.39 -5.74 -2.52
N LYS A 25 7.61 -5.33 -2.13
CA LYS A 25 8.00 -5.28 -0.71
C LYS A 25 7.25 -4.17 0.02
N ARG A 26 7.13 -3.00 -0.61
CA ARG A 26 6.37 -1.87 -0.05
C ARG A 26 4.87 -2.18 0.04
N VAL A 27 4.31 -2.84 -0.97
CA VAL A 27 2.91 -3.30 -0.95
C VAL A 27 2.67 -4.21 0.23
N ARG A 28 3.53 -5.22 0.42
CA ARG A 28 3.42 -6.16 1.54
C ARG A 28 3.50 -5.47 2.89
N ALA A 29 4.49 -4.60 3.07
CA ALA A 29 4.66 -3.85 4.33
C ALA A 29 3.44 -2.99 4.66
N LEU A 30 2.84 -2.32 3.66
CA LEU A 30 1.62 -1.53 3.85
C LEU A 30 0.42 -2.41 4.22
N ALA A 31 0.25 -3.55 3.54
CA ALA A 31 -0.82 -4.49 3.86
C ALA A 31 -0.72 -5.03 5.29
N GLU A 32 0.49 -5.39 5.74
CA GLU A 32 0.76 -5.83 7.10
C GLU A 32 0.44 -4.72 8.13
N ALA A 33 0.82 -3.47 7.85
CA ALA A 33 0.52 -2.34 8.73
C ALA A 33 -1.00 -2.08 8.86
N ILE A 34 -1.74 -2.12 7.74
CA ILE A 34 -3.21 -1.97 7.75
C ILE A 34 -3.88 -3.10 8.53
N ALA A 35 -3.42 -4.35 8.32
CA ALA A 35 -3.94 -5.50 9.04
C ALA A 35 -3.70 -5.38 10.56
N ALA A 36 -2.50 -4.93 10.97
CA ALA A 36 -2.19 -4.71 12.38
C ALA A 36 -3.08 -3.64 13.02
N LEU A 37 -3.35 -2.53 12.31
CA LEU A 37 -4.23 -1.46 12.82
C LEU A 37 -5.67 -1.96 13.06
N ARG A 38 -6.19 -2.82 12.18
CA ARG A 38 -7.53 -3.42 12.32
C ARG A 38 -7.67 -4.38 13.50
N GLN A 39 -6.58 -4.86 14.10
CA GLN A 39 -6.63 -5.74 15.28
C GLN A 39 -6.67 -4.96 16.60
N VAL A 40 -6.51 -3.64 16.56
CA VAL A 40 -6.49 -2.76 17.74
C VAL A 40 -7.86 -2.10 17.98
N GLU A 41 -8.82 -2.29 17.07
CA GLU A 41 -10.25 -1.94 17.22
C GLU A 41 -11.05 -3.12 17.80
#